data_AF-A0AAD3WZA8-F1
#
_entry.id   AF-A0AAD3WZA8-F1
#
_cell.length_a   1.000
_cell.length_b   1.000
_cell.length_c   1.000
_cell.angle_alpha   90.00
_cell.angle_beta   90.00
_cell.angle_gamma   90.00
#
_symmetry.space_group_name_H-M   'P 1'
#
loop_
_entity.id
_entity.type
_entity.pdbx_description
1 polymer ?
#
loop_
_entity_poly.entity_id
_entity_poly.type
_entity_poly.pdbx_seq_one_letter_code
_entity_poly.pdbx_strand_id
1 'polypeptide(L)'
;MPRRITPEFKRECAELVITLGYSHKDAAAAMNVGLSSIQRWVTQYKQELSGTTPKATALTPDQLRIQELEKQLKQLQSDNEL
;
A
#
# COMPACT_ATOMS: atom_id res chain seq x y z
N MET A 1 14.15 12.79 13.52
CA MET A 1 12.95 12.81 12.66
C MET A 1 12.71 11.39 12.15
N PRO A 2 11.61 10.70 12.49
CA PRO A 2 11.33 9.39 11.91
C PRO A 2 11.17 9.54 10.39
N ARG A 3 11.85 8.70 9.61
CA ARG A 3 11.71 8.67 8.15
C ARG A 3 10.25 8.33 7.84
N ARG A 4 9.49 9.28 7.30
CA ARG A 4 8.08 9.03 6.93
C ARG A 4 8.08 8.04 5.76
N ILE A 5 7.53 6.86 6.00
CA ILE A 5 7.34 5.85 4.96
C ILE A 5 6.06 6.21 4.21
N THR A 6 6.20 6.70 2.99
CA THR A 6 5.06 7.06 2.15
C THR A 6 4.50 5.82 1.43
N PRO A 7 3.22 5.84 1.00
CA PRO A 7 2.64 4.75 0.22
C PRO A 7 3.44 4.44 -1.06
N GLU A 8 3.98 5.46 -1.72
CA GLU A 8 4.77 5.34 -2.94
C GLU A 8 6.07 4.57 -2.67
N PHE A 9 6.75 4.87 -1.56
CA PHE A 9 7.97 4.17 -1.17
C PHE A 9 7.71 2.68 -0.89
N LYS A 10 6.58 2.36 -0.22
CA LYS A 10 6.18 0.97 0.02
C LYS A 10 5.86 0.25 -1.30
N ARG A 11 5.26 0.96 -2.26
CA ARG A 11 4.95 0.45 -3.59
C ARG A 11 6.22 0.09 -4.36
N GLU A 12 7.18 1.01 -4.42
CA GLU A 12 8.48 0.77 -5.07
C GLU A 12 9.18 -0.46 -4.47
N CYS A 13 9.17 -0.59 -3.14
CA CYS A 13 9.72 -1.77 -2.46
C CYS A 13 9.03 -3.08 -2.87
N ALA A 14 7.70 -3.06 -3.06
CA ALA A 14 6.94 -4.23 -3.48
C ALA A 14 7.17 -4.56 -4.98
N GLU A 15 7.32 -3.53 -5.82
CA GLU A 15 7.61 -3.67 -7.25
C GLU A 15 8.99 -4.29 -7.50
N LEU A 16 10.00 -3.99 -6.68
CA LEU A 16 11.30 -4.66 -6.75
C LEU A 16 11.17 -6.18 -6.64
N VAL A 17 10.31 -6.66 -5.74
CA VAL A 17 10.11 -8.10 -5.50
C VAL A 17 9.24 -8.73 -6.59
N ILE A 18 8.17 -8.05 -7.00
CA ILE A 18 7.14 -8.63 -7.88
C ILE A 18 7.52 -8.47 -9.35
N THR A 19 7.93 -7.27 -9.75
CA THR A 19 8.21 -6.93 -11.14
C THR A 19 9.65 -7.25 -11.51
N LEU A 20 10.59 -6.91 -10.64
CA LEU A 20 12.02 -7.13 -10.89
C LEU A 20 12.54 -8.48 -10.35
N GLY A 21 11.69 -9.25 -9.66
CA GLY A 21 12.00 -10.60 -9.21
C GLY A 21 13.04 -10.69 -8.08
N TYR A 22 13.29 -9.59 -7.36
CA TYR A 22 14.22 -9.61 -6.22
C TYR A 22 13.72 -10.54 -5.12
N SER A 23 14.65 -11.17 -4.39
CA SER A 23 14.25 -11.83 -3.16
C SER A 23 13.86 -10.79 -2.11
N HIS A 24 12.99 -11.18 -1.16
CA HIS A 24 12.58 -10.30 -0.07
C HIS A 24 13.79 -9.77 0.74
N LYS A 25 14.86 -10.56 0.84
CA LYS A 25 16.10 -10.17 1.54
C LYS A 25 16.89 -9.14 0.73
N ASP A 26 16.98 -9.32 -0.58
CA ASP A 26 17.71 -8.39 -1.45
C ASP A 26 16.98 -7.05 -1.55
N ALA A 27 15.66 -7.06 -1.66
CA ALA A 27 14.85 -5.83 -1.64
C ALA A 27 14.97 -5.11 -0.29
N ALA A 28 14.98 -5.85 0.83
CA ALA A 28 15.20 -5.29 2.17
C ALA A 28 16.58 -4.63 2.29
N ALA A 29 17.63 -5.28 1.79
CA ALA A 29 18.98 -4.73 1.79
C ALA A 29 19.11 -3.50 0.88
N ALA A 30 18.56 -3.57 -0.34
CA ALA A 30 18.61 -2.49 -1.33
C ALA A 30 17.91 -1.22 -0.85
N MET A 31 16.74 -1.36 -0.21
CA MET A 31 15.93 -0.23 0.26
C MET A 31 16.25 0.18 1.70
N ASN A 32 17.15 -0.55 2.38
CA ASN A 32 17.48 -0.40 3.80
C ASN A 32 16.22 -0.44 4.70
N VAL A 33 15.40 -1.47 4.50
CA VAL A 33 14.13 -1.71 5.20
C VAL A 33 14.17 -3.08 5.87
N GLY A 34 13.48 -3.24 7.01
CA GLY A 34 13.33 -4.55 7.64
C GLY A 34 12.59 -5.56 6.76
N LEU A 35 13.08 -6.82 6.74
CA LEU A 35 12.51 -7.91 5.94
C LEU A 35 11.01 -8.11 6.16
N SER A 36 10.56 -8.02 7.41
CA SER A 36 9.14 -8.16 7.77
C SER A 36 8.26 -7.07 7.16
N SER A 37 8.80 -5.86 6.99
CA SER A 37 8.08 -4.74 6.37
C SER A 37 7.93 -4.98 4.86
N ILE A 38 9.00 -5.40 4.19
CA ILE A 38 8.96 -5.78 2.77
C ILE A 38 7.92 -6.89 2.53
N GLN A 39 7.96 -7.96 3.32
CA GLN A 39 7.04 -9.08 3.14
C GLN A 39 5.58 -8.66 3.32
N ARG A 40 5.30 -7.77 4.28
CA ARG A 40 3.97 -7.20 4.49
C ARG A 40 3.52 -6.34 3.29
N TRP A 41 4.38 -5.46 2.78
CA TRP A 41 4.04 -4.59 1.65
C TRP A 41 3.86 -5.37 0.35
N VAL A 42 4.69 -6.39 0.10
CA VAL A 42 4.55 -7.30 -1.03
C VAL A 42 3.21 -8.04 -0.98
N THR A 43 2.84 -8.55 0.21
CA THR A 43 1.55 -9.25 0.38
C THR A 43 0.38 -8.31 0.14
N GLN A 44 0.43 -7.10 0.70
CA GLN A 44 -0.60 -6.08 0.50
C GLN A 44 -0.71 -5.68 -0.97
N TYR A 45 0.41 -5.41 -1.64
CA TYR A 45 0.42 -5.01 -3.06
C TYR A 45 -0.14 -6.11 -3.97
N LYS A 46 0.13 -7.39 -3.68
CA LYS A 46 -0.49 -8.52 -4.41
C LYS A 46 -2.01 -8.56 -4.22
N GLN A 47 -2.49 -8.31 -3.01
CA GLN A 47 -3.94 -8.24 -2.73
C GLN A 47 -4.60 -7.09 -3.47
N GLU A 48 -3.96 -5.92 -3.47
CA GLU A 48 -4.42 -4.73 -4.20
C GLU A 48 -4.48 -4.98 -5.72
N LEU A 49 -3.47 -5.64 -6.29
CA LEU A 49 -3.47 -6.07 -7.70
C LEU A 49 -4.57 -7.08 -8.02
N SER A 50 -4.96 -7.92 -7.06
CA SER A 50 -6.12 -8.82 -7.21
C SER A 50 -7.47 -8.13 -7.00
N GLY A 51 -7.48 -6.81 -6.84
CA GLY A 51 -8.71 -6.01 -6.66
C GLY A 51 -9.20 -5.94 -5.22
N THR A 52 -8.40 -6.37 -4.23
CA THR A 52 -8.78 -6.26 -2.82
C THR A 52 -8.40 -4.89 -2.26
N THR A 53 -9.40 -4.08 -1.91
CA THR A 53 -9.19 -2.80 -1.22
C THR A 53 -8.74 -3.04 0.22
N PRO A 54 -7.56 -2.56 0.65
CA PRO A 54 -7.12 -2.71 2.02
C PRO A 54 -7.91 -1.77 2.95
N LYS A 55 -7.96 -2.10 4.25
CA LYS A 55 -8.46 -1.16 5.27
C LYS A 55 -7.41 -0.11 5.68
N ALA A 56 -6.12 -0.47 5.58
CA ALA A 56 -5.02 0.45 5.81
C ALA A 56 -4.75 1.27 4.53
N THR A 57 -4.00 2.37 4.62
CA THR A 57 -3.65 3.19 3.45
C THR A 57 -3.15 2.32 2.29
N ALA A 58 -3.87 2.40 1.18
CA ALA A 58 -3.55 1.66 -0.03
C ALA A 58 -2.19 2.06 -0.60
N LEU A 59 -1.54 1.12 -1.30
CA LEU A 59 -0.23 1.31 -1.93
C LEU A 59 -0.36 1.70 -3.41
N THR A 60 -1.42 1.24 -4.06
CA THR A 60 -1.72 1.52 -5.47
C THR A 60 -2.59 2.77 -5.58
N PRO A 61 -2.37 3.61 -6.61
CA PRO A 61 -3.17 4.81 -6.84
C PRO A 61 -4.67 4.51 -6.98
N ASP A 62 -5.00 3.40 -7.63
CA ASP A 62 -6.39 2.98 -7.86
C ASP A 62 -7.08 2.67 -6.53
N GLN A 63 -6.43 1.89 -5.66
CA GLN A 63 -6.98 1.56 -4.35
C GLN A 63 -6.99 2.76 -3.39
N LEU A 64 -6.03 3.68 -3.51
CA LEU A 64 -6.05 4.97 -2.81
C LEU A 64 -7.27 5.80 -3.23
N ARG A 65 -7.58 5.81 -4.53
CA ARG A 65 -8.75 6.53 -5.03
C ARG A 65 -10.04 5.89 -4.55
N ILE A 66 -10.13 4.56 -4.51
CA ILE A 66 -11.27 3.83 -3.97
C ILE A 66 -11.49 4.21 -2.50
N GLN A 67 -10.44 4.21 -1.67
CA GLN A 67 -10.55 4.61 -0.27
C GLN A 67 -11.01 6.04 -0.07
N GLU A 68 -10.50 6.98 -0.87
CA GLU A 68 -10.91 8.38 -0.80
C GLU A 68 -12.39 8.54 -1.18
N LEU A 69 -12.85 7.83 -2.22
CA LEU A 69 -14.25 7.83 -2.63
C LEU A 69 -15.15 7.19 -1.56
N GLU A 70 -14.77 6.06 -0.98
CA GLU A 70 -15.50 5.42 0.13
C GLU A 70 -15.63 6.36 1.33
N LYS A 71 -14.57 7.12 1.64
CA LYS A 71 -14.58 8.11 2.72
C LYS A 71 -15.53 9.27 2.42
N GLN A 72 -15.52 9.78 1.18
CA GLN A 72 -16.42 10.84 0.74
C GLN A 72 -17.88 10.38 0.77
N LEU A 73 -18.18 9.16 0.30
CA LEU A 73 -19.51 8.58 0.38
C LEU A 73 -20.00 8.45 1.81
N LYS A 74 -19.15 7.98 2.73
CA LYS A 74 -19.50 7.87 4.14
C LYS A 74 -19.82 9.22 4.77
N GLN A 75 -19.06 10.26 4.42
CA GLN A 75 -19.34 11.62 4.89
C GLN A 75 -20.69 12.12 4.38
N LEU A 76 -20.93 11.99 3.06
CA LEU A 76 -22.18 12.41 2.44
C LEU A 76 -23.41 11.66 2.98
N GLN A 77 -23.28 10.36 3.25
CA GLN A 77 -24.35 9.57 3.88
C GLN A 77 -24.66 10.09 5.29
N SER A 78 -23.64 10.36 6.09
CA SER A 78 -23.82 10.90 7.44
C SER A 78 -24.46 12.29 7.44
N ASP A 79 -24.16 13.12 6.46
CA ASP A 79 -24.72 14.47 6.35
C ASP A 79 -26.19 14.46 5.89
N ASN A 80 -26.62 13.39 5.19
CA ASN A 80 -27.98 13.24 4.66
C ASN A 80 -28.93 12.48 5.61
N GLU A 81 -28.39 11.86 6.66
CA GLU A 81 -29.13 11.21 7.75
C GLU A 81 -29.46 12.17 8.92
N LEU A 82 -29.08 13.45 8.81
CA LEU A 82 -29.39 14.55 9.75
C LEU A 82 -30.56 15.42 9.26
#